data_AF-A0A2T0PSU6-F1
#
_entry.id   AF-A0A2T0PSU6-F1
#
_cell.length_a   1.000
_cell.length_b   1.000
_cell.length_c   1.000
_cell.angle_alpha   90.00
_cell.angle_beta   90.00
_cell.angle_gamma   90.00
#
_symmetry.space_group_name_H-M   'P 1'
#
loop_
_entity.id
_entity.type
_entity.pdbx_description
1 polymer ?
#
loop_
_entity_poly.entity_id
_entity_poly.type
_entity_poly.pdbx_seq_one_letter_code
_entity_poly.pdbx_strand_id
1 'polypeptide(L)'
;MSDAAADAAYQHLQQLRERIPQLRASTTAGTVQRRRSDLTPTQLARQGEAHLDERWERAANAARGVSALGASPAPVDLTVLDTIREIARSLSQMVQTVHDRFGLGHWTPGRPEGHGDERTGGMSGEIPRLLHLLSKVASDPDLAHYVADETRRLNRLAAIALGEGEQVKRLDGRCPYCGAKSLKVFVDRELVMCVNTGCRCTRTTCRCQDEDRPRRHTWSRAEWDALADTLNATNTAA
;
A
#
# COMPACT_ATOMS: atom_id res chain seq x y z
N MET A 1 -17.04 -15.30 14.41
CA MET A 1 -16.70 -14.06 13.69
C MET A 1 -15.33 -13.50 14.08
N SER A 2 -14.73 -13.82 15.23
CA SER A 2 -13.39 -13.31 15.62
C SER A 2 -12.25 -13.86 14.77
N ASP A 3 -12.38 -15.06 14.20
CA ASP A 3 -11.29 -15.69 13.42
C ASP A 3 -11.01 -14.99 12.09
N ALA A 4 -12.01 -14.41 11.43
CA ALA A 4 -11.82 -13.80 10.11
C ALA A 4 -10.85 -12.60 10.13
N ALA A 5 -10.85 -11.81 11.20
CA ALA A 5 -9.92 -10.68 11.35
C ALA A 5 -8.50 -11.16 11.68
N ALA A 6 -8.36 -12.21 12.50
CA ALA A 6 -7.07 -12.82 12.80
C ALA A 6 -6.46 -13.50 11.56
N ASP A 7 -7.27 -14.17 10.74
CA ASP A 7 -6.86 -14.75 9.47
C ASP A 7 -6.43 -13.67 8.47
N ALA A 8 -7.17 -12.56 8.38
CA ALA A 8 -6.80 -11.41 7.55
C ALA A 8 -5.46 -10.80 8.02
N ALA A 9 -5.29 -10.60 9.34
CA ALA A 9 -4.04 -10.13 9.92
C ALA A 9 -2.87 -11.07 9.58
N TYR A 10 -3.06 -12.39 9.68
CA TYR A 10 -2.07 -13.38 9.27
C TYR A 10 -1.67 -13.21 7.80
N GLN A 11 -2.66 -13.17 6.90
CA GLN A 11 -2.41 -13.04 5.46
C GLN A 11 -1.66 -11.75 5.12
N HIS A 12 -2.06 -10.61 5.71
CA HIS A 12 -1.40 -9.33 5.47
C HIS A 12 0.01 -9.28 6.06
N LEU A 13 0.26 -9.87 7.24
CA LEU A 13 1.61 -10.00 7.79
C LEU A 13 2.53 -10.84 6.89
N GLN A 14 2.01 -11.93 6.33
CA GLN A 14 2.78 -12.78 5.41
C GLN A 14 3.13 -12.04 4.11
N GLN A 15 2.15 -11.35 3.50
CA GLN A 15 2.38 -10.52 2.32
C GLN A 15 3.43 -9.43 2.60
N LEU A 16 3.36 -8.77 3.76
CA LEU A 16 4.32 -7.74 4.12
C LEU A 16 5.73 -8.31 4.30
N ARG A 17 5.84 -9.50 4.92
CA ARG A 17 7.10 -10.23 5.09
C ARG A 17 7.77 -10.53 3.76
N GLU A 18 6.99 -10.90 2.74
CA GLU A 18 7.48 -11.16 1.38
C GLU A 18 7.90 -9.88 0.62
N ARG A 19 7.26 -8.75 0.91
CA ARG A 19 7.54 -7.45 0.28
C ARG A 19 8.76 -6.73 0.83
N ILE A 20 9.10 -6.92 2.11
CA ILE A 20 10.24 -6.24 2.75
C ILE A 20 11.58 -6.47 2.01
N PRO A 21 11.94 -7.70 1.60
CA PRO A 21 13.15 -7.91 0.80
C PRO A 21 13.15 -7.13 -0.52
N GLN A 22 12.00 -6.96 -1.16
CA GLN A 22 11.86 -6.21 -2.41
C GLN A 22 12.08 -4.71 -2.19
N LEU A 23 11.49 -4.15 -1.13
CA LEU A 23 11.74 -2.76 -0.70
C LEU A 23 13.22 -2.53 -0.38
N ARG A 24 13.88 -3.48 0.27
CA ARG A 24 15.32 -3.36 0.55
C ARG A 24 16.14 -3.43 -0.74
N ALA A 25 15.82 -4.34 -1.64
CA ALA A 25 16.51 -4.48 -2.91
C ALA A 25 16.39 -3.22 -3.79
N SER A 26 15.30 -2.46 -3.70
CA SER A 26 15.16 -1.19 -4.43
C SER A 26 16.02 -0.04 -3.85
N THR A 27 16.61 -0.20 -2.65
CA THR A 27 17.52 0.79 -2.05
C THR A 27 18.98 0.62 -2.48
N THR A 28 19.40 -0.55 -2.96
CA THR A 28 20.81 -0.91 -3.21
C THR A 28 21.34 -0.63 -4.62
N ALA A 29 20.71 0.30 -5.36
CA ALA A 29 21.11 0.85 -6.66
C ALA A 29 20.73 0.06 -7.92
N GLY A 30 20.37 0.83 -8.96
CA GLY A 30 20.28 0.40 -10.36
C GLY A 30 18.86 0.20 -10.90
N THR A 31 17.93 -0.25 -10.07
CA THR A 31 16.53 -0.43 -10.44
C THR A 31 15.71 0.78 -10.04
N VAL A 32 15.90 1.89 -10.74
CA VAL A 32 14.79 2.82 -10.89
C VAL A 32 13.70 2.01 -11.61
N GLN A 33 12.78 1.41 -10.86
CA GLN A 33 11.46 1.06 -11.36
C GLN A 33 10.86 2.38 -11.79
N ARG A 34 11.17 2.78 -13.03
CA ARG A 34 10.67 4.02 -13.61
C ARG A 34 9.17 3.88 -13.47
N ARG A 35 8.56 4.73 -12.62
CA ARG A 35 7.14 4.99 -12.70
C ARG A 35 6.85 5.11 -14.18
N ARG A 36 5.96 4.28 -14.72
CA ARG A 36 5.38 4.53 -16.03
C ARG A 36 4.68 5.87 -15.88
N SER A 37 5.42 6.94 -16.13
CA SER A 37 4.87 8.27 -16.23
C SER A 37 3.92 8.19 -17.41
N ASP A 38 2.72 8.75 -17.26
CA ASP A 38 1.71 8.87 -18.31
C ASP A 38 2.17 9.85 -19.40
N LEU A 39 3.41 9.67 -19.89
CA LEU A 39 3.99 10.50 -20.93
C LEU A 39 3.29 10.16 -22.23
N THR A 40 2.93 11.22 -22.95
CA THR A 40 2.48 11.06 -24.32
C THR A 40 3.62 10.50 -25.18
N PRO A 41 3.33 9.85 -26.31
CA PRO A 41 4.36 9.34 -27.23
C PRO A 41 5.41 10.39 -27.61
N THR A 42 5.00 11.65 -27.75
CA THR A 42 5.89 12.78 -28.08
C THR A 42 6.84 13.13 -26.92
N GLN A 43 6.35 13.10 -25.68
CA GLN A 43 7.18 13.34 -24.50
C GLN A 43 8.19 12.21 -24.29
N LEU A 44 7.77 10.97 -24.55
CA LEU A 44 8.65 9.80 -24.50
C LEU A 44 9.76 9.89 -25.56
N ALA A 45 9.43 10.29 -26.78
CA ALA A 45 10.41 10.49 -27.86
C ALA A 45 11.44 11.57 -27.51
N ARG A 46 10.99 12.73 -27.02
CA ARG A 46 11.88 13.83 -26.59
C ARG A 46 12.81 13.42 -25.45
N GLN A 47 12.30 12.62 -24.51
CA GLN A 47 13.13 12.07 -23.43
C GLN A 47 14.13 11.04 -23.96
N GLY A 48 13.74 10.23 -24.94
CA GLY A 48 14.62 9.29 -25.63
C GLY A 48 15.78 9.98 -26.36
N GLU A 49 15.49 11.07 -27.07
CA GLU A 49 16.49 11.92 -27.73
C GLU A 49 17.47 12.51 -26.71
N ALA A 50 16.97 13.13 -25.64
CA ALA A 50 17.82 13.68 -24.58
C ALA A 50 18.75 12.62 -23.94
N HIS A 51 18.28 11.38 -23.77
CA HIS A 51 19.12 10.28 -23.26
C HIS A 51 20.15 9.75 -24.25
N LEU A 52 19.89 9.88 -25.56
CA LEU A 52 20.89 9.55 -26.58
C LEU A 52 21.99 10.62 -26.59
N ASP A 53 21.61 11.89 -26.53
CA ASP A 53 22.53 13.01 -26.47
C ASP A 53 23.44 12.94 -25.22
N GLU A 54 22.87 12.67 -24.05
CA GLU A 54 23.62 12.49 -22.81
C GLU A 54 24.64 11.33 -22.89
N ARG A 55 24.29 10.23 -23.60
CA ARG A 55 25.19 9.10 -23.82
C ARG A 55 26.32 9.45 -24.78
N TRP A 56 26.02 10.17 -25.85
CA TRP A 56 27.02 10.65 -26.80
C TRP A 56 28.00 11.62 -26.14
N GLU A 57 27.48 12.56 -25.34
CA GLU A 57 28.29 13.51 -24.60
C GLU A 57 29.18 12.82 -23.56
N ARG A 58 28.65 11.83 -22.82
CA ARG A 58 29.42 11.00 -21.89
C ARG A 58 30.54 10.23 -22.60
N ALA A 59 30.27 9.66 -23.77
CA ALA A 59 31.26 8.94 -24.57
C ALA A 59 32.35 9.89 -25.10
N ALA A 60 31.99 11.08 -25.57
CA ALA A 60 32.93 12.09 -26.04
C ALA A 60 33.82 12.62 -24.89
N ASN A 61 33.26 12.83 -23.71
CA ASN A 61 34.00 13.25 -22.52
C ASN A 61 34.96 12.16 -22.03
N ALA A 62 34.54 10.89 -22.04
CA ALA A 62 35.40 9.75 -21.73
C ALA A 62 36.59 9.64 -22.69
N ALA A 63 36.37 9.84 -24.01
CA ALA A 63 37.43 9.85 -25.01
C ALA A 63 38.45 10.99 -24.82
N ARG A 64 38.05 12.08 -24.14
CA ARG A 64 38.92 13.21 -23.77
C ARG A 64 39.61 13.03 -22.42
N GLY A 65 39.48 11.86 -21.78
CA GLY A 65 40.03 11.60 -20.45
C GLY A 65 39.31 12.36 -19.33
N VAL A 66 38.16 13.00 -19.62
CA VAL A 66 37.32 13.65 -18.62
C VAL A 66 36.49 12.56 -17.95
N SER A 67 36.97 12.07 -16.81
CA SER A 67 36.18 11.22 -15.92
C SER A 67 34.97 12.01 -15.42
N ALA A 68 33.77 11.50 -15.66
CA ALA A 68 32.58 12.04 -15.03
C ALA A 68 32.70 11.84 -13.51
N LEU A 69 32.79 12.93 -12.75
CA LEU A 69 32.52 12.94 -11.31
C LEU A 69 31.05 12.54 -11.11
N GLY A 70 30.76 11.24 -11.12
CA GLY A 70 29.37 10.81 -11.19
C GLY A 70 29.10 9.38 -11.60
N ALA A 71 30.05 8.43 -11.47
CA ALA A 71 29.71 7.01 -11.36
C ALA A 71 29.02 6.72 -10.00
N SER A 72 28.18 7.64 -9.53
CA SER A 72 27.33 7.40 -8.39
C SER A 72 26.27 6.40 -8.83
N PRO A 73 26.01 5.35 -8.04
CA PRO A 73 24.76 4.60 -8.20
C PRO A 73 23.59 5.57 -8.33
N ALA A 74 22.62 5.22 -9.17
CA ALA A 74 21.40 6.01 -9.39
C ALA A 74 20.85 6.53 -8.04
N PRO A 75 20.30 7.77 -8.00
CA PRO A 75 19.83 8.35 -6.75
C PRO A 75 18.92 7.37 -5.99
N VAL A 76 19.22 7.13 -4.72
CA VAL A 76 18.38 6.28 -3.88
C VAL A 76 16.98 6.91 -3.82
N ASP A 77 15.95 6.11 -4.08
CA ASP A 77 14.57 6.59 -4.01
C ASP A 77 14.22 6.88 -2.54
N LEU A 78 14.16 8.17 -2.19
CA LEU A 78 13.79 8.64 -0.85
C LEU A 78 12.40 8.15 -0.45
N THR A 79 11.49 7.95 -1.40
CA THR A 79 10.14 7.42 -1.16
C THR A 79 10.22 6.01 -0.56
N VAL A 80 11.12 5.18 -1.07
CA VAL A 80 11.33 3.81 -0.59
C VAL A 80 11.94 3.85 0.81
N LEU A 81 12.95 4.70 1.05
CA LEU A 81 13.57 4.83 2.37
C LEU A 81 12.59 5.31 3.44
N ASP A 82 11.77 6.31 3.13
CA ASP A 82 10.76 6.82 4.05
C ASP A 82 9.66 5.78 4.29
N THR A 83 9.27 5.03 3.27
CA THR A 83 8.33 3.91 3.41
C THR A 83 8.88 2.81 4.32
N ILE A 84 10.15 2.44 4.18
CA ILE A 84 10.85 1.47 5.04
C ILE A 84 10.82 1.94 6.49
N ARG A 85 11.15 3.22 6.77
CA ARG A 85 11.12 3.79 8.12
C ARG A 85 9.72 3.79 8.71
N GLU A 86 8.72 4.16 7.91
CA GLU A 86 7.32 4.17 8.30
C GLU A 86 6.80 2.78 8.68
N ILE A 87 7.13 1.77 7.87
CA ILE A 87 6.78 0.37 8.13
C ILE A 87 7.43 -0.11 9.43
N ALA A 88 8.72 0.15 9.62
CA ALA A 88 9.45 -0.23 10.84
C ALA A 88 8.83 0.38 12.11
N ARG A 89 8.56 1.69 12.06
CA ARG A 89 7.93 2.43 13.17
C ARG A 89 6.54 1.86 13.49
N SER A 90 5.74 1.59 12.46
CA SER A 90 4.37 1.11 12.63
C SER A 90 4.31 -0.33 13.14
N LEU A 91 5.20 -1.21 12.66
CA LEU A 91 5.36 -2.57 13.20
C LEU A 91 5.76 -2.55 14.67
N SER A 92 6.75 -1.72 15.03
CA SER A 92 7.18 -1.56 16.43
C SER A 92 6.03 -1.07 17.32
N GLN A 93 5.25 -0.10 16.83
CA GLN A 93 4.08 0.41 17.54
C GLN A 93 3.00 -0.66 17.69
N MET A 94 2.71 -1.45 16.64
CA MET A 94 1.75 -2.55 16.75
C MET A 94 2.17 -3.60 17.77
N VAL A 95 3.45 -4.00 17.78
CA VAL A 95 3.96 -4.95 18.79
C VAL A 95 3.76 -4.38 20.20
N GLN A 96 4.09 -3.11 20.41
CA GLN A 96 3.90 -2.44 21.70
C GLN A 96 2.41 -2.40 22.10
N THR A 97 1.51 -2.03 21.19
CA THR A 97 0.06 -2.03 21.44
C THR A 97 -0.45 -3.41 21.86
N VAL A 98 0.00 -4.48 21.19
CA VAL A 98 -0.36 -5.86 21.57
C VAL A 98 0.19 -6.22 22.94
N HIS A 99 1.44 -5.82 23.23
CA HIS A 99 2.07 -6.03 24.53
C HIS A 99 1.31 -5.33 25.67
N ASP A 100 0.95 -4.06 25.49
CA ASP A 100 0.18 -3.28 26.46
C ASP A 100 -1.19 -3.88 26.69
N ARG A 101 -1.85 -4.32 25.62
CA ARG A 101 -3.19 -4.92 25.70
C ARG A 101 -3.24 -6.20 26.51
N PHE A 102 -2.17 -7.01 26.48
CA PHE A 102 -2.07 -8.29 27.20
C PHE A 102 -1.16 -8.23 28.43
N GLY A 103 -0.69 -7.05 28.85
CA GLY A 103 0.17 -6.89 30.02
C GLY A 103 1.51 -7.63 29.91
N LEU A 104 2.07 -7.75 28.71
CA LEU A 104 3.30 -8.50 28.43
C LEU A 104 4.59 -7.71 28.70
N GLY A 105 4.47 -6.54 29.34
CA GLY A 105 5.57 -5.61 29.59
C GLY A 105 6.00 -4.81 28.36
N HIS A 106 6.88 -3.83 28.58
CA HIS A 106 7.37 -2.93 27.53
C HIS A 106 8.18 -3.68 26.47
N TRP A 107 7.86 -3.48 25.19
CA TRP A 107 8.62 -3.98 24.05
C TRP A 107 9.71 -2.99 23.63
N THR A 108 10.96 -3.43 23.54
CA THR A 108 12.06 -2.58 23.04
C THR A 108 12.38 -2.97 21.58
N PRO A 109 12.15 -2.09 20.60
CA PRO A 109 12.44 -2.37 19.20
C PRO A 109 13.92 -2.74 18.99
N GLY A 110 14.18 -3.73 18.13
CA GLY A 110 15.53 -4.03 17.68
C GLY A 110 16.50 -4.63 18.71
N ARG A 111 16.05 -5.13 19.88
CA ARG A 111 16.92 -5.96 20.74
C ARG A 111 17.15 -7.31 20.05
N PRO A 112 18.35 -7.63 19.56
CA PRO A 112 18.63 -8.94 18.98
C PRO A 112 18.83 -9.94 20.12
N GLU A 113 18.26 -11.14 20.03
CA GLU A 113 18.75 -12.30 20.80
C GLU A 113 20.07 -12.86 20.21
N GLY A 114 20.61 -12.24 19.15
CA GLY A 114 21.89 -12.59 18.54
C GLY A 114 22.30 -11.61 17.45
N HIS A 115 23.61 -11.40 17.32
CA HIS A 115 24.29 -10.46 16.43
C HIS A 115 23.69 -10.40 15.00
N GLY A 116 23.01 -9.29 14.68
CA GLY A 116 22.50 -9.01 13.36
C GLY A 116 22.43 -7.49 13.12
N ASP A 117 23.07 -7.06 12.04
CA ASP A 117 23.26 -5.71 11.51
C ASP A 117 22.29 -4.62 12.02
N GLU A 118 22.79 -3.70 12.85
CA GLU A 118 22.08 -2.55 13.44
C GLU A 118 21.47 -1.61 12.38
N ARG A 119 21.92 -1.66 11.12
CA ARG A 119 21.30 -0.91 10.02
C ARG A 119 19.95 -1.48 9.57
N THR A 120 19.59 -2.66 10.08
CA THR A 120 18.40 -3.45 9.71
C THR A 120 17.35 -3.49 10.84
N GLY A 121 17.65 -2.89 11.99
CA GLY A 121 16.91 -3.05 13.24
C GLY A 121 15.46 -2.58 13.15
N GLY A 122 14.51 -3.50 13.27
CA GLY A 122 13.13 -3.15 13.59
C GLY A 122 12.02 -3.66 12.66
N MET A 123 12.32 -4.36 11.56
CA MET A 123 11.25 -4.98 10.75
C MET A 123 11.29 -6.51 10.70
N SER A 124 12.50 -7.08 10.73
CA SER A 124 12.68 -8.52 10.53
C SER A 124 12.30 -9.35 11.76
N GLY A 125 12.32 -8.77 12.97
CA GLY A 125 11.92 -9.47 14.20
C GLY A 125 10.44 -9.28 14.55
N GLU A 126 9.86 -8.16 14.15
CA GLU A 126 8.56 -7.66 14.56
C GLU A 126 7.42 -8.43 13.88
N ILE A 127 7.56 -8.76 12.59
CA ILE A 127 6.56 -9.58 11.89
C ILE A 127 6.52 -11.01 12.48
N PRO A 128 7.63 -11.77 12.62
CA PRO A 128 7.60 -13.05 13.32
C PRO A 128 7.00 -12.97 14.72
N ARG A 129 7.29 -11.89 15.45
CA ARG A 129 6.72 -11.65 16.79
C ARG A 129 5.21 -11.46 16.75
N LEU A 130 4.69 -10.61 15.86
CA LEU A 130 3.26 -10.43 15.66
C LEU A 130 2.59 -11.74 15.24
N LEU A 131 3.19 -12.50 14.32
CA LEU A 131 2.70 -13.82 13.90
C LEU A 131 2.58 -14.78 15.10
N HIS A 132 3.55 -14.80 16.01
CA HIS A 132 3.50 -15.61 17.23
C HIS A 132 2.40 -15.15 18.21
N LEU A 133 2.09 -13.86 18.24
CA LEU A 133 1.07 -13.28 19.10
C LEU A 133 -0.35 -13.39 18.51
N LEU A 134 -0.52 -13.85 17.27
CA LEU A 134 -1.82 -13.87 16.61
C LEU A 134 -2.88 -14.70 17.35
N SER A 135 -2.49 -15.79 18.03
CA SER A 135 -3.43 -16.58 18.84
C SER A 135 -4.00 -15.78 20.02
N LYS A 136 -3.19 -14.90 20.64
CA LYS A 136 -3.65 -13.96 21.66
C LYS A 136 -4.49 -12.86 21.02
N VAL A 137 -4.04 -12.29 19.91
CA VAL A 137 -4.78 -11.26 19.16
C VAL A 137 -6.17 -11.78 18.75
N ALA A 138 -6.32 -13.04 18.36
CA ALA A 138 -7.60 -13.64 18.00
C ALA A 138 -8.61 -13.68 19.17
N SER A 139 -8.14 -13.62 20.42
CA SER A 139 -8.99 -13.54 21.62
C SER A 139 -9.55 -12.13 21.87
N ASP A 140 -9.04 -11.11 21.16
CA ASP A 140 -9.50 -9.72 21.23
C ASP A 140 -9.92 -9.23 19.83
N PRO A 141 -11.23 -9.22 19.51
CA PRO A 141 -11.71 -8.84 18.19
C PRO A 141 -11.30 -7.44 17.75
N ASP A 142 -11.27 -6.46 18.65
CA ASP A 142 -10.92 -5.08 18.31
C ASP A 142 -9.43 -4.97 17.95
N LEU A 143 -8.59 -5.67 18.71
CA LEU A 143 -7.16 -5.76 18.41
C LEU A 143 -6.90 -6.52 17.10
N ALA A 144 -7.66 -7.59 16.82
CA ALA A 144 -7.56 -8.32 15.55
C ALA A 144 -7.89 -7.44 14.35
N HIS A 145 -8.96 -6.63 14.42
CA HIS A 145 -9.29 -5.66 13.38
C HIS A 145 -8.20 -4.60 13.23
N TYR A 146 -7.71 -4.05 14.34
CA TYR A 146 -6.61 -3.07 14.31
C TYR A 146 -5.36 -3.62 13.60
N VAL A 147 -4.90 -4.83 13.95
CA VAL A 147 -3.73 -5.43 13.32
C VAL A 147 -3.98 -5.72 11.85
N ALA A 148 -5.16 -6.23 11.48
CA ALA A 148 -5.52 -6.48 10.08
C ALA A 148 -5.52 -5.18 9.26
N ASP A 149 -6.16 -4.13 9.75
CA ASP A 149 -6.26 -2.84 9.06
C ASP A 149 -4.89 -2.17 8.91
N GLU A 150 -4.09 -2.18 9.97
CA GLU A 150 -2.79 -1.54 9.96
C GLU A 150 -1.79 -2.31 9.07
N THR A 151 -1.78 -3.63 9.11
CA THR A 151 -0.93 -4.44 8.21
C THR A 151 -1.37 -4.32 6.75
N ARG A 152 -2.67 -4.17 6.47
CA ARG A 152 -3.18 -3.84 5.13
C ARG A 152 -2.68 -2.46 4.68
N ARG A 153 -2.73 -1.44 5.55
CA ARG A 153 -2.18 -0.10 5.28
C ARG A 153 -0.70 -0.18 4.90
N LEU A 154 0.09 -0.94 5.65
CA LEU A 154 1.52 -1.11 5.39
C LEU A 154 1.81 -1.84 4.08
N ASN A 155 1.03 -2.87 3.74
CA ASN A 155 1.12 -3.52 2.42
C ASN A 155 0.86 -2.53 1.27
N ARG A 156 -0.14 -1.64 1.41
CA ARG A 156 -0.38 -0.61 0.38
C ARG A 156 0.80 0.36 0.28
N LEU A 157 1.34 0.83 1.39
CA LEU A 157 2.49 1.72 1.38
C LEU A 157 3.68 1.06 0.68
N ALA A 158 3.95 -0.20 0.98
CA ALA A 158 4.98 -0.99 0.30
C ALA A 158 4.71 -1.09 -1.21
N ALA A 159 3.48 -1.42 -1.62
CA ALA A 159 3.11 -1.54 -3.03
C ALA A 159 3.32 -0.22 -3.79
N ILE A 160 2.86 0.91 -3.23
CA ILE A 160 3.04 2.24 -3.83
C ILE A 160 4.52 2.59 -3.97
N ALA A 161 5.34 2.31 -2.95
CA ALA A 161 6.78 2.55 -2.99
C ALA A 161 7.50 1.67 -4.02
N LEU A 162 7.00 0.46 -4.26
CA LEU A 162 7.48 -0.43 -5.32
C LEU A 162 6.95 -0.06 -6.72
N GLY A 163 6.11 0.98 -6.84
CA GLY A 163 5.54 1.41 -8.10
C GLY A 163 4.39 0.52 -8.60
N GLU A 164 3.85 -0.34 -7.75
CA GLU A 164 2.67 -1.13 -8.08
C GLU A 164 1.44 -0.23 -8.19
N GLY A 165 0.72 -0.35 -9.30
CA GLY A 165 -0.58 0.29 -9.48
C GLY A 165 -1.64 -0.40 -8.63
N GLU A 166 -2.57 0.40 -8.10
CA GLU A 166 -3.70 -0.11 -7.34
C GLU A 166 -4.55 -1.08 -8.17
N GLN A 167 -4.86 -2.25 -7.61
CA GLN A 167 -5.73 -3.21 -8.29
C GLN A 167 -7.19 -2.75 -8.25
N VAL A 168 -7.71 -2.39 -9.42
CA VAL A 168 -9.09 -1.94 -9.59
C VAL A 168 -9.86 -2.92 -10.46
N LYS A 169 -10.90 -3.53 -9.89
CA LYS A 169 -11.84 -4.41 -10.61
C LYS A 169 -13.16 -3.69 -10.85
N ARG A 170 -13.75 -3.88 -12.03
CA ARG A 170 -15.11 -3.39 -12.32
C ARG A 170 -16.12 -4.38 -11.74
N LEU A 171 -17.21 -3.87 -11.16
CA LEU A 171 -18.37 -4.70 -10.81
C LEU A 171 -19.41 -4.62 -11.93
N ASP A 172 -20.09 -5.74 -12.17
CA ASP A 172 -21.09 -5.85 -13.24
C ASP A 172 -22.45 -5.22 -12.88
N GLY A 173 -22.68 -4.92 -11.59
CA GLY A 173 -23.89 -4.25 -11.11
C GLY A 173 -23.96 -2.74 -11.39
N ARG A 174 -25.18 -2.21 -11.34
CA ARG A 174 -25.46 -0.77 -11.41
C ARG A 174 -25.34 -0.14 -10.02
N CYS A 175 -24.82 1.09 -9.94
CA CYS A 175 -24.82 1.84 -8.69
C CYS A 175 -26.27 2.02 -8.19
N PRO A 176 -26.58 1.69 -6.92
CA PRO A 176 -27.93 1.80 -6.39
C PRO A 176 -28.42 3.26 -6.27
N TYR A 177 -27.51 4.23 -6.25
CA TYR A 177 -27.88 5.65 -6.12
C TYR A 177 -28.09 6.36 -7.46
N CYS A 178 -27.30 6.05 -8.49
CA CYS A 178 -27.38 6.75 -9.79
C CYS A 178 -27.74 5.83 -10.97
N GLY A 179 -27.92 4.53 -10.74
CA GLY A 179 -28.24 3.54 -11.78
C GLY A 179 -27.12 3.28 -12.80
N ALA A 180 -25.98 3.95 -12.73
CA ALA A 180 -24.90 3.82 -13.70
C ALA A 180 -24.02 2.58 -13.42
N LYS A 181 -23.57 1.89 -14.47
CA LYS A 181 -22.56 0.81 -14.39
C LYS A 181 -21.15 1.40 -14.19
N SER A 182 -20.92 1.94 -13.00
CA SER A 182 -19.73 2.72 -12.64
C SER A 182 -19.10 2.29 -11.33
N LEU A 183 -19.50 1.14 -10.80
CA LEU A 183 -18.94 0.57 -9.58
C LEU A 183 -17.58 -0.06 -9.87
N LYS A 184 -16.60 0.27 -9.04
CA LYS A 184 -15.28 -0.34 -9.04
C LYS A 184 -14.89 -0.78 -7.63
N VAL A 185 -14.31 -1.97 -7.52
CA VAL A 185 -13.66 -2.48 -6.32
C VAL A 185 -12.21 -2.06 -6.38
N PHE A 186 -11.75 -1.39 -5.34
CA PHE A 186 -10.34 -1.09 -5.10
C PHE A 186 -9.85 -2.11 -4.07
N VAL A 187 -9.22 -3.18 -4.56
CA VAL A 187 -8.92 -4.38 -3.78
C VAL A 187 -8.05 -4.03 -2.57
N ASP A 188 -7.00 -3.25 -2.82
CA ASP A 188 -6.03 -2.85 -1.79
C ASP A 188 -6.63 -1.90 -0.73
N ARG A 189 -7.82 -1.35 -0.97
CA ARG A 189 -8.55 -0.54 0.02
C ARG A 189 -9.78 -1.20 0.59
N GLU A 190 -10.09 -2.40 0.14
CA GLU A 190 -11.33 -3.09 0.46
C GLU A 190 -12.54 -2.15 0.42
N LEU A 191 -12.60 -1.33 -0.63
CA LEU A 191 -13.73 -0.45 -0.86
C LEU A 191 -14.31 -0.65 -2.24
N VAL A 192 -15.62 -0.48 -2.32
CA VAL A 192 -16.32 -0.26 -3.57
C VAL A 192 -16.59 1.23 -3.69
N MET A 193 -16.43 1.78 -4.88
CA MET A 193 -16.71 3.19 -5.17
C MET A 193 -17.43 3.34 -6.49
N CYS A 194 -18.42 4.22 -6.50
CA CYS A 194 -19.04 4.70 -7.74
C CYS A 194 -18.14 5.78 -8.35
N VAL A 195 -17.55 5.53 -9.52
CA VAL A 195 -16.67 6.50 -10.19
C VAL A 195 -17.42 7.60 -10.93
N ASN A 196 -18.75 7.51 -11.04
CA ASN A 196 -19.57 8.57 -11.64
C ASN A 196 -19.50 9.84 -10.78
N THR A 197 -19.06 10.93 -11.40
CA THR A 197 -18.80 12.20 -10.71
C THR A 197 -20.06 12.92 -10.23
N GLY A 198 -21.19 12.69 -10.90
CA GLY A 198 -22.50 13.21 -10.52
C GLY A 198 -23.25 12.34 -9.50
N CYS A 199 -22.68 11.20 -9.08
CA CYS A 199 -23.36 10.32 -8.13
C CYS A 199 -23.44 10.95 -6.73
N ARG A 200 -24.63 10.96 -6.14
CA ARG A 200 -24.91 11.42 -4.77
C ARG A 200 -25.85 10.42 -4.10
N CYS A 201 -25.59 10.03 -2.86
CA CYS A 201 -26.48 9.15 -2.10
C CYS A 201 -27.50 9.97 -1.30
N THR A 202 -28.56 9.36 -0.80
CA THR A 202 -29.59 10.07 -0.03
C THR A 202 -29.15 10.49 1.38
N ARG A 203 -27.98 10.03 1.84
CA ARG A 203 -27.48 10.32 3.19
C ARG A 203 -26.75 11.67 3.22
N THR A 204 -27.34 12.64 3.90
CA THR A 204 -26.83 14.02 4.04
C THR A 204 -25.47 14.11 4.72
N THR A 205 -25.14 13.16 5.60
CA THR A 205 -23.84 13.09 6.29
C THR A 205 -22.75 12.38 5.48
N CYS A 206 -23.07 11.87 4.28
CA CYS A 206 -22.07 11.22 3.46
C CYS A 206 -21.17 12.27 2.78
N ARG A 207 -19.85 12.02 2.77
CA ARG A 207 -18.86 12.88 2.08
C ARG A 207 -19.12 13.10 0.59
N CYS A 208 -19.99 12.29 -0.02
CA CYS A 208 -20.41 12.56 -1.38
C CYS A 208 -21.35 13.74 -1.53
N GLN A 209 -22.03 14.14 -0.45
CA GLN A 209 -22.90 15.31 -0.37
C GLN A 209 -22.15 16.59 0.07
N ASP A 210 -20.85 16.52 0.39
CA ASP A 210 -20.06 17.70 0.74
C ASP A 210 -20.12 18.73 -0.42
N GLU A 211 -20.64 19.93 -0.16
CA GLU A 211 -20.86 20.96 -1.19
C GLU A 211 -19.52 21.53 -1.70
N ASP A 212 -18.56 21.77 -0.81
CA ASP A 212 -17.28 22.40 -1.13
C ASP A 212 -16.32 21.47 -1.89
N ARG A 213 -16.25 20.20 -1.47
CA ARG A 213 -15.32 19.19 -2.04
C ARG A 213 -15.95 17.81 -2.03
N PRO A 214 -16.93 17.53 -2.90
CA PRO A 214 -17.65 16.27 -2.90
C PRO A 214 -16.70 15.11 -3.20
N ARG A 215 -16.57 14.20 -2.24
CA ARG A 215 -15.88 12.92 -2.47
C ARG A 215 -16.81 11.95 -3.19
N ARG A 216 -16.28 10.85 -3.71
CA ARG A 216 -17.16 9.80 -4.25
C ARG A 216 -17.76 9.01 -3.09
N HIS A 217 -18.99 8.52 -3.25
CA HIS A 217 -19.56 7.58 -2.29
C HIS A 217 -18.75 6.29 -2.32
N THR A 218 -18.40 5.81 -1.13
CA THR A 218 -17.63 4.59 -0.93
C THR A 218 -18.39 3.64 -0.01
N TRP A 219 -18.34 2.36 -0.31
CA TRP A 219 -18.76 1.28 0.58
C TRP A 219 -17.51 0.57 1.09
N SER A 220 -17.32 0.61 2.40
CA SER A 220 -16.29 -0.14 3.11
C SER A 220 -16.57 -1.64 3.07
N ARG A 221 -15.57 -2.46 3.42
CA ARG A 221 -15.69 -3.93 3.46
C ARG A 221 -16.90 -4.43 4.24
N ALA A 222 -17.22 -3.78 5.36
CA ALA A 222 -18.34 -4.13 6.22
C ALA A 222 -19.72 -3.88 5.56
N GLU A 223 -19.78 -2.99 4.57
CA GLU A 223 -21.00 -2.66 3.84
C GLU A 223 -21.18 -3.52 2.57
N TRP A 224 -20.24 -4.43 2.27
CA TRP A 224 -20.26 -5.19 1.01
C TRP A 224 -21.41 -6.18 0.92
N ASP A 225 -21.80 -6.82 2.02
CA ASP A 225 -22.88 -7.80 1.99
C ASP A 225 -24.22 -7.10 1.71
N ALA A 226 -24.49 -6.00 2.42
CA ALA A 226 -25.66 -5.15 2.16
C ALA A 226 -25.66 -4.57 0.74
N LEU A 227 -24.48 -4.18 0.21
CA LEU A 227 -24.36 -3.76 -1.17
C LEU A 227 -24.67 -4.91 -2.14
N ALA A 228 -24.14 -6.11 -1.92
CA ALA A 228 -24.39 -7.27 -2.76
C ALA A 228 -25.87 -7.62 -2.82
N ASP A 229 -26.58 -7.61 -1.69
CA ASP A 229 -28.02 -7.81 -1.62
C ASP A 229 -28.78 -6.77 -2.47
N THR A 230 -28.38 -5.50 -2.35
CA THR A 230 -28.97 -4.40 -3.12
C THR A 230 -28.72 -4.57 -4.63
N LEU A 231 -27.50 -4.97 -5.03
CA LEU A 231 -27.13 -5.17 -6.42
C LEU A 231 -27.86 -6.37 -7.03
N ASN A 232 -28.02 -7.45 -6.27
CA ASN A 232 -28.76 -8.64 -6.69
C ASN A 232 -30.24 -8.29 -6.91
N ALA A 233 -30.87 -7.61 -5.96
CA ALA A 233 -32.26 -7.15 -6.09
C ALA A 233 -32.47 -6.24 -7.32
N THR A 234 -31.52 -5.34 -7.59
CA THR A 234 -31.58 -4.42 -8.74
C THR A 234 -31.39 -5.14 -10.08
N ASN A 235 -30.57 -6.21 -10.12
CA ASN A 235 -30.34 -7.00 -11.32
C ASN A 235 -31.48 -7.95 -11.65
N THR A 236 -32.24 -8.42 -10.66
CA THR A 236 -33.43 -9.27 -10.89
C THR A 236 -34.64 -8.46 -11.35
N ALA A 237 -34.69 -7.17 -11.05
CA ALA A 237 -35.80 -6.27 -11.40
C ALA A 237 -35.66 -5.60 -12.78
N ALA A 238 -34.55 -5.81 -13.49
CA ALA A 238 -34.22 -5.17 -14.78
C ALA A 238 -34.12 -6.21 -15.91
#